data_AF-A0A6I7YL09-F1
#
_entry.id   AF-A0A6I7YL09-F1
#
_cell.length_a   1.000
_cell.length_b   1.000
_cell.length_c   1.000
_cell.angle_alpha   90.00
_cell.angle_beta   90.00
_cell.angle_gamma   90.00
#
_symmetry.space_group_name_H-M   'P 1'
#
loop_
_entity.id
_entity.type
_entity.pdbx_description
1 polymer ?
#
loop_
_entity_poly.entity_id
_entity_poly.type
_entity_poly.pdbx_seq_one_letter_code
_entity_poly.pdbx_strand_id
1 'polypeptide(L)'
;MRDQLLPRSHETPGHSHNLESRSNPERFNVREGQGWGVALAWLLQRLSNILLIPGTSSAAHLQQNIAAARLMLPTDALAELDALTAL
;
A
#
# COMPACT_ATOMS: atom_id res chain seq x y z
N MET A 1 -32.27 26.12 8.73
CA MET A 1 -30.93 25.65 8.30
C MET A 1 -30.79 24.21 8.75
N ARG A 2 -30.71 23.26 7.80
CA ARG A 2 -30.67 21.83 8.08
C ARG A 2 -29.21 21.40 8.19
N ASP A 3 -28.77 20.98 9.38
CA ASP A 3 -27.59 20.15 9.57
C ASP A 3 -27.89 18.74 9.02
N GLN A 4 -27.74 18.58 7.70
CA GLN A 4 -27.61 17.25 7.10
C GLN A 4 -26.13 16.87 7.16
N LEU A 5 -25.75 16.19 8.24
CA LEU A 5 -24.53 15.39 8.27
C LEU A 5 -24.66 14.36 7.15
N LEU A 6 -23.86 14.49 6.10
CA LEU A 6 -23.76 13.47 5.06
C LEU A 6 -23.36 12.15 5.74
N PRO A 7 -24.06 11.04 5.48
CA PRO A 7 -23.66 9.74 6.02
C PRO A 7 -22.24 9.45 5.54
N ARG A 8 -21.34 9.16 6.50
CA ARG A 8 -19.97 8.78 6.16
C ARG A 8 -20.05 7.59 5.22
N SER A 9 -19.43 7.74 4.05
CA SER A 9 -19.38 6.73 3.00
C SER A 9 -19.05 5.38 3.63
N HIS A 10 -19.96 4.42 3.42
CA HIS A 10 -19.73 3.01 3.66
C HIS A 10 -18.31 2.65 3.21
N GLU A 11 -17.56 1.98 4.08
CA GLU A 11 -16.23 1.46 3.81
C GLU A 11 -16.31 0.61 2.53
N THR A 12 -15.91 1.18 1.41
CA THR A 12 -15.74 0.43 0.18
C THR A 12 -14.60 -0.57 0.44
N PRO A 13 -14.79 -1.87 0.15
CA PRO A 13 -13.71 -2.84 0.26
C PRO A 13 -12.53 -2.33 -0.57
N GLY A 14 -11.41 -2.04 0.10
CA GLY A 14 -10.22 -1.51 -0.56
C GLY A 14 -9.68 -2.52 -1.59
N HIS A 15 -9.04 -2.02 -2.65
CA HIS A 15 -8.40 -2.84 -3.69
C HIS A 15 -7.07 -3.47 -3.22
N SER A 16 -6.93 -3.72 -1.91
CA SER A 16 -5.71 -4.16 -1.23
C SER A 16 -5.25 -5.57 -1.60
N HIS A 17 -6.14 -6.39 -2.18
CA HIS A 17 -5.88 -7.81 -2.48
C HIS A 17 -5.08 -8.08 -3.77
N ASN A 18 -4.83 -7.08 -4.62
CA ASN A 18 -4.28 -7.30 -5.95
C ASN A 18 -2.80 -7.76 -5.94
N LEU A 19 -2.00 -7.25 -5.02
CA LEU A 19 -0.59 -7.65 -4.88
C LEU A 19 -0.45 -8.99 -4.14
N GLU A 20 -1.34 -9.30 -3.21
CA GLU A 20 -1.29 -10.53 -2.41
C GLU A 20 -1.55 -11.78 -3.26
N SER A 21 -2.44 -11.67 -4.24
CA SER A 21 -2.80 -12.79 -5.13
C SER A 21 -1.67 -13.18 -6.10
N ARG A 22 -0.64 -12.33 -6.26
CA ARG A 22 0.41 -12.48 -7.28
C ARG A 22 1.81 -12.62 -6.68
N SER A 23 1.96 -12.39 -5.37
CA SER A 23 3.27 -12.35 -4.69
C SER A 23 3.24 -13.24 -3.45
N ASN A 24 4.31 -14.00 -3.16
CA ASN A 24 4.43 -14.75 -1.92
C ASN A 24 4.65 -13.79 -0.72
N PRO A 25 3.69 -13.61 0.21
CA PRO A 25 3.76 -12.58 1.27
C PRO A 25 4.92 -12.78 2.25
N GLU A 26 5.34 -14.03 2.46
CA GLU A 26 6.50 -14.40 3.30
C GLU A 26 7.80 -13.74 2.82
N ARG A 27 7.92 -13.42 1.52
CA ARG A 27 9.10 -12.77 0.95
C ARG A 27 9.33 -11.35 1.45
N PHE A 28 8.27 -10.66 1.87
CA PHE A 28 8.32 -9.25 2.22
C PHE A 28 8.20 -8.99 3.72
N ASN A 29 8.13 -10.04 4.55
CA ASN A 29 7.85 -9.93 5.98
C ASN A 29 6.58 -9.08 6.28
N VAL A 30 5.56 -9.23 5.43
CA VAL A 30 4.27 -8.54 5.56
C VAL A 30 3.18 -9.53 5.93
N ARG A 31 2.33 -9.14 6.88
CA ARG A 31 1.11 -9.89 7.24
C ARG A 31 0.12 -9.86 6.07
N GLU A 32 -0.73 -10.90 5.96
CA GLU A 32 -1.86 -10.90 5.03
C GLU A 32 -2.72 -9.63 5.19
N GLY A 33 -3.25 -9.11 4.07
CA GLY A 33 -3.98 -7.84 4.06
C GLY A 33 -3.08 -6.60 4.16
N GLN A 34 -1.85 -6.63 3.66
CA GLN A 34 -0.92 -5.49 3.60
C GLN A 34 -0.33 -5.22 2.20
N GLY A 35 -0.94 -5.74 1.14
CA GLY A 35 -0.44 -5.60 -0.23
C GLY A 35 -0.15 -4.15 -0.65
N TRP A 36 -0.92 -3.17 -0.18
CA TRP A 36 -0.67 -1.76 -0.47
C TRP A 36 0.59 -1.21 0.22
N GLY A 37 0.95 -1.72 1.39
CA GLY A 37 2.20 -1.34 2.07
C GLY A 37 3.43 -1.73 1.24
N VAL A 38 3.38 -2.89 0.58
CA VAL A 38 4.41 -3.32 -0.39
C VAL A 38 4.48 -2.37 -1.58
N ALA A 39 3.33 -1.96 -2.13
CA ALA A 39 3.29 -0.99 -3.24
C ALA A 39 3.88 0.38 -2.86
N LEU A 40 3.58 0.90 -1.66
CA LEU A 40 4.17 2.15 -1.17
C LEU A 40 5.69 2.03 -1.01
N ALA A 41 6.17 0.92 -0.42
CA ALA A 41 7.60 0.65 -0.25
C ALA A 41 8.34 0.53 -1.60
N TRP A 42 7.71 -0.09 -2.61
CA TRP A 42 8.25 -0.18 -3.97
C TRP A 42 8.40 1.20 -4.61
N LEU A 43 7.37 2.04 -4.55
CA LEU A 43 7.42 3.40 -5.11
C LEU A 43 8.51 4.26 -4.46
N LEU A 44 8.66 4.18 -3.13
CA LEU A 44 9.68 4.93 -2.38
C LEU A 44 11.11 4.46 -2.70
N GLN A 45 11.33 3.18 -2.98
CA GLN A 45 12.64 2.65 -3.36
C GLN A 45 12.97 2.89 -4.85
N ARG A 46 11.96 2.88 -5.71
CA ARG A 46 12.11 3.07 -7.15
C ARG A 46 12.42 4.51 -7.55
N LEU A 47 11.84 5.49 -6.85
CA LEU A 47 11.95 6.90 -7.22
C LEU A 47 12.56 7.71 -6.09
N SER A 48 13.75 8.28 -6.32
CA SER A 48 14.49 9.04 -5.30
C SER A 48 13.92 10.43 -4.99
N ASN A 49 12.87 10.85 -5.70
CA ASN A 49 12.32 12.21 -5.67
C ASN A 49 10.79 12.22 -5.61
N ILE A 50 10.19 11.30 -4.85
CA ILE A 50 8.75 11.25 -4.61
C ILE A 50 8.41 11.39 -3.13
N LEU A 51 7.30 12.07 -2.83
CA LEU A 51 6.67 12.08 -1.52
C LEU A 51 5.28 11.47 -1.65
N LEU A 52 5.05 10.32 -1.01
CA LEU A 52 3.75 9.66 -0.99
C LEU A 52 2.84 10.31 0.08
N ILE A 53 1.59 10.60 -0.28
CA ILE A 53 0.55 11.12 0.63
C ILE A 53 -0.65 10.18 0.61
N PRO A 54 -0.51 8.91 1.04
CA PRO A 54 -1.58 7.93 0.97
C PRO A 54 -2.71 8.31 1.96
N GLY A 55 -3.90 8.52 1.44
CA GLY A 55 -5.09 8.81 2.25
C GLY A 55 -5.62 7.57 2.99
N THR A 56 -6.18 7.77 4.17
CA THR A 56 -6.93 6.73 4.91
C THR A 56 -7.84 7.35 5.97
N SER A 57 -8.97 6.69 6.27
CA SER A 57 -9.89 7.03 7.37
C SER A 57 -9.62 6.22 8.64
N SER A 58 -8.69 5.26 8.62
CA SER A 58 -8.40 4.34 9.73
C SER A 58 -7.00 4.56 10.30
N ALA A 59 -6.92 4.60 11.64
CA ALA A 59 -5.65 4.69 12.35
C ALA A 59 -4.75 3.46 12.12
N ALA A 60 -5.33 2.27 11.95
CA ALA A 60 -4.56 1.05 11.67
C ALA A 60 -3.88 1.14 10.30
N HIS A 61 -4.60 1.61 9.27
CA HIS A 61 -4.04 1.84 7.94
C HIS A 61 -3.00 2.96 7.95
N LEU A 62 -3.18 3.99 8.78
CA LEU A 62 -2.16 5.04 8.94
C LEU A 62 -0.85 4.46 9.48
N GLN A 63 -0.92 3.59 10.48
CA GLN A 63 0.26 2.89 11.02
C GLN A 63 0.95 2.06 9.93
N GLN A 64 0.20 1.38 9.07
CA GLN A 64 0.75 0.61 7.95
C GLN A 64 1.39 1.51 6.89
N ASN A 65 0.77 2.65 6.55
CA ASN A 65 1.35 3.64 5.62
C ASN A 65 2.70 4.16 6.12
N ILE A 66 2.82 4.41 7.43
CA ILE A 66 4.08 4.84 8.06
C ILE A 66 5.11 3.71 8.05
N ALA A 67 4.69 2.48 8.37
CA ALA A 67 5.59 1.32 8.38
C ALA A 67 6.15 1.00 6.99
N ALA A 68 5.37 1.20 5.93
CA ALA A 68 5.80 0.98 4.56
C ALA A 68 7.05 1.79 4.16
N ALA A 69 7.25 2.99 4.72
CA ALA A 69 8.43 3.79 4.44
C ALA A 69 9.74 3.19 5.02
N ARG A 70 9.63 2.21 5.92
CA ARG A 70 10.76 1.49 6.52
C ARG A 70 10.94 0.09 5.96
N LEU A 71 10.01 -0.35 5.11
CA LEU A 71 10.06 -1.68 4.50
C LEU A 71 11.09 -1.67 3.38
N MET A 72 12.18 -2.44 3.56
CA MET A 72 13.17 -2.67 2.52
C MET A 72 12.77 -3.91 1.73
N LEU A 73 12.54 -3.74 0.43
CA LEU A 73 12.21 -4.85 -0.45
C LEU A 73 13.51 -5.43 -1.00
N PRO A 74 13.67 -6.75 -1.03
CA PRO A 74 14.86 -7.34 -1.61
C PRO A 74 14.94 -7.05 -3.12
N THR A 75 16.14 -7.08 -3.68
CA THR A 75 16.38 -6.64 -5.07
C THR A 75 15.63 -7.50 -6.11
N ASP A 76 15.46 -8.79 -5.84
CA ASP A 76 14.68 -9.70 -6.71
C ASP A 76 13.19 -9.34 -6.72
N ALA A 77 12.64 -9.00 -5.56
CA ALA A 77 11.29 -8.49 -5.40
C ALA A 77 11.08 -7.16 -6.13
N LEU A 78 12.03 -6.23 -6.03
CA LEU A 78 11.96 -4.96 -6.78
C LEU A 78 11.92 -5.22 -8.29
N ALA A 79 12.79 -6.10 -8.78
CA ALA A 79 12.83 -6.45 -10.20
C ALA A 79 11.53 -7.11 -10.68
N GLU A 80 10.92 -7.96 -9.86
CA GLU A 80 9.61 -8.57 -10.14
C GLU A 80 8.51 -7.52 -10.25
N LEU A 81 8.44 -6.60 -9.28
CA LEU A 81 7.44 -5.51 -9.27
C LEU A 81 7.66 -4.52 -10.43
N ASP A 82 8.91 -4.24 -10.80
CA ASP A 82 9.23 -3.44 -11.98
C ASP A 82 8.75 -4.12 -13.27
N ALA A 83 8.93 -5.44 -13.40
CA ALA A 83 8.47 -6.21 -14.56
C ALA A 83 6.93 -6.23 -14.68
N LEU A 84 6.19 -6.18 -13.57
CA LEU A 84 4.73 -6.09 -13.58
C LEU A 84 4.20 -4.74 -14.08
N THR A 85 5.02 -3.69 -14.03
CA THR A 85 4.63 -2.31 -14.34
C THR A 85 5.31 -1.74 -15.59
N ALA A 86 6.20 -2.51 -16.21
CA ALA A 86 6.74 -2.22 -17.53
C ALA A 86 5.62 -2.36 -18.59
N LEU A 87 5.13 -1.21 -19.06
CA LEU A 87 4.23 -1.06 -20.20
C LEU A 87 5.02 -0.92 -21.51
#